data_AF-A0A971FCV6-F1
#
_entry.id   AF-A0A971FCV6-F1
#
_cell.length_a   1.000
_cell.length_b   1.000
_cell.length_c   1.000
_cell.angle_alpha   90.00
_cell.angle_beta   90.00
_cell.angle_gamma   90.00
#
_symmetry.space_group_name_H-M   'P 1'
#
loop_
_entity.id
_entity.type
_entity.pdbx_description
1 polymer ?
#
loop_
_entity_poly.entity_id
_entity_poly.type
_entity_poly.pdbx_seq_one_letter_code
_entity_poly.pdbx_strand_id
1 'polypeptide(L)'
;MKILLVAGTAALAVAAALGVWFRLEEARASARQTVCVHNLKFLSTSLSRYAEEHGGRYPGRLADLWPQYIVNLEDLVCPEVRAACLRGHGVPHPFPENPDADTLERLSSYAYVPGHTVSDPPDTVIAYEKEDNHGGQGRSLLYLDGRGAWEPPQNWRNGPPNTTLPPGF
;
A
#
# COMPACT_ATOMS: atom_id res chain seq x y z
N MET A 1 26.02 25.92 40.94
CA MET A 1 25.69 24.48 41.05
C MET A 1 24.23 24.14 40.74
N LYS A 2 23.22 24.90 41.23
CA LYS A 2 21.79 24.63 40.95
C LYS A 2 21.36 24.78 39.48
N ILE A 3 21.92 25.76 38.74
CA ILE A 3 21.56 26.03 37.34
C ILE A 3 22.02 24.89 36.39
N LEU A 4 23.21 24.32 36.62
CA LEU A 4 23.73 23.17 35.87
C LEU A 4 22.88 21.91 36.06
N LEU A 5 22.35 21.71 37.27
CA LEU A 5 21.51 20.56 37.63
C LEU A 5 20.13 20.64 36.96
N VAL A 6 19.53 21.83 36.90
CA VAL A 6 18.24 22.08 36.23
C VAL A 6 18.39 22.03 34.70
N ALA A 7 19.49 22.55 34.14
CA ALA A 7 19.75 22.46 32.71
C ALA A 7 19.95 21.01 32.24
N GLY A 8 20.64 20.18 33.06
CA GLY A 8 20.84 18.76 32.78
C GLY A 8 19.54 17.95 32.76
N THR A 9 18.62 18.19 33.70
CA THR A 9 17.33 17.48 33.73
C THR A 9 16.39 17.91 32.61
N ALA A 10 16.37 19.20 32.24
CA ALA A 10 15.60 19.69 31.11
C ALA A 10 16.07 19.07 29.77
N ALA A 11 17.38 18.99 29.56
CA ALA A 11 17.95 18.36 28.36
C ALA A 11 17.59 16.86 28.26
N LEU A 12 17.65 16.12 29.37
CA LEU A 12 17.25 14.72 29.44
C LEU A 12 15.75 14.52 29.13
N ALA A 13 14.88 15.38 29.66
CA ALA A 13 13.44 15.31 29.39
C ALA A 13 13.11 15.56 27.91
N VAL A 14 13.76 16.55 27.29
CA VAL A 14 13.60 16.82 25.85
C VAL A 14 14.12 15.65 25.01
N ALA A 15 15.29 15.10 25.33
CA ALA A 15 15.84 13.95 24.63
C ALA A 15 14.94 12.70 24.74
N ALA A 16 14.38 12.44 25.92
CA ALA A 16 13.42 11.36 26.12
C ALA A 16 12.13 11.57 25.31
N ALA A 17 11.57 12.78 25.32
CA ALA A 17 10.37 13.12 24.54
C ALA A 17 10.59 12.96 23.03
N LEU A 18 11.73 13.42 22.50
CA LEU A 18 12.11 13.24 21.10
C LEU A 18 12.29 11.75 20.76
N GLY A 19 12.92 10.98 21.65
CA GLY A 19 13.07 9.53 21.48
C GLY A 19 11.72 8.81 21.39
N VAL A 20 10.79 9.12 22.29
CA VAL A 20 9.42 8.57 22.27
C VAL A 20 8.69 8.97 20.97
N TRP A 21 8.81 10.23 20.56
CA TRP A 21 8.19 10.71 19.31
C TRP A 21 8.71 9.96 18.08
N PHE A 22 10.03 9.82 17.94
CA PHE A 22 10.64 9.12 16.82
C PHE A 22 10.19 7.64 16.74
N ARG A 23 10.16 6.95 17.89
CA ARG A 23 9.67 5.57 17.98
C ARG A 23 8.20 5.44 17.57
N LEU A 24 7.37 6.42 17.92
CA LEU A 24 5.96 6.43 17.56
C LEU A 24 5.76 6.61 16.05
N GLU A 25 6.55 7.46 15.39
CA GLU A 25 6.50 7.62 13.94
C GLU A 25 6.96 6.35 13.20
N GLU A 26 8.03 5.71 13.67
CA GLU A 26 8.50 4.43 13.12
C GLU A 26 7.43 3.32 13.27
N ALA A 27 6.80 3.22 14.44
CA ALA A 27 5.71 2.27 14.68
C ALA A 27 4.49 2.56 13.78
N ARG A 28 4.14 3.83 13.57
CA ARG A 28 3.07 4.24 12.66
C ARG A 28 3.39 3.86 11.21
N ALA A 29 4.62 4.12 10.76
CA ALA A 29 5.05 3.75 9.41
C ALA A 29 4.93 2.23 9.19
N SER A 30 5.45 1.42 10.11
CA SER A 30 5.33 -0.05 10.04
C SER A 30 3.87 -0.54 10.07
N ALA A 31 3.01 0.08 10.88
CA ALA A 31 1.59 -0.23 10.89
C ALA A 31 0.91 0.09 9.54
N ARG A 32 1.25 1.21 8.91
CA ARG A 32 0.72 1.59 7.58
C ARG A 32 1.13 0.59 6.51
N GLN A 33 2.38 0.13 6.50
CA GLN A 33 2.86 -0.93 5.60
C GLN A 33 2.04 -2.21 5.74
N THR A 34 1.78 -2.62 6.99
CA THR A 34 0.96 -3.80 7.30
C THR A 34 -0.46 -3.66 6.74
N VAL A 35 -1.05 -2.47 6.86
CA VAL A 35 -2.38 -2.18 6.30
C VAL A 35 -2.34 -2.20 4.77
N CYS A 36 -1.30 -1.71 4.11
CA CYS A 36 -1.19 -1.81 2.65
C CYS A 36 -1.16 -3.27 2.17
N VAL A 37 -0.41 -4.13 2.88
CA VAL A 37 -0.42 -5.58 2.62
C VAL A 37 -1.82 -6.18 2.85
N HIS A 38 -2.53 -5.73 3.88
CA HIS A 38 -3.90 -6.17 4.17
C HIS A 38 -4.90 -5.75 3.08
N ASN A 39 -4.84 -4.50 2.61
CA ASN A 39 -5.66 -4.00 1.52
C ASN A 39 -5.45 -4.84 0.24
N LEU A 40 -4.22 -5.21 -0.07
CA LEU A 40 -3.91 -6.11 -1.18
C LEU A 40 -4.51 -7.51 -0.99
N LYS A 41 -4.59 -8.03 0.25
CA LYS A 41 -5.28 -9.30 0.52
C LYS A 41 -6.79 -9.20 0.34
N PHE A 42 -7.40 -8.05 0.66
CA PHE A 42 -8.79 -7.81 0.29
C PHE A 42 -8.97 -7.80 -1.22
N LEU A 43 -8.10 -7.11 -1.95
CA LEU A 43 -8.09 -7.13 -3.41
C LEU A 43 -7.95 -8.55 -3.96
N SER A 44 -7.09 -9.39 -3.36
CA SER A 44 -6.98 -10.81 -3.72
C SER A 44 -8.31 -11.55 -3.60
N THR A 45 -9.07 -11.29 -2.54
CA THR A 45 -10.37 -11.92 -2.32
C THR A 45 -11.36 -11.48 -3.41
N SER A 46 -11.37 -10.20 -3.76
CA SER A 46 -12.22 -9.67 -4.85
C SER A 46 -11.84 -10.25 -6.21
N LEU A 47 -10.55 -10.39 -6.49
CA LEU A 47 -10.02 -11.01 -7.72
C LEU A 47 -10.42 -12.48 -7.83
N SER A 48 -10.29 -13.25 -6.75
CA SER A 48 -10.70 -14.67 -6.72
C SER A 48 -12.19 -14.81 -6.98
N ARG A 49 -13.02 -13.96 -6.36
CA ARG A 49 -14.47 -13.97 -6.59
C ARG A 49 -14.84 -13.62 -8.04
N TYR A 50 -14.16 -12.65 -8.65
CA TYR A 50 -14.34 -12.36 -10.07
C TYR A 50 -14.01 -13.59 -10.92
N ALA A 51 -12.86 -14.23 -10.65
CA ALA A 51 -12.39 -15.38 -11.43
C ALA A 51 -13.32 -16.60 -11.32
N GLU A 52 -13.93 -16.85 -10.15
CA GLU A 52 -14.95 -17.90 -9.95
C GLU A 52 -16.13 -17.73 -10.93
N GLU A 53 -16.53 -16.49 -11.18
CA GLU A 53 -17.66 -16.16 -12.07
C GLU A 53 -17.24 -16.01 -13.55
N HIS A 54 -15.93 -15.93 -13.83
CA HIS A 54 -15.37 -15.66 -15.17
C HIS A 54 -14.47 -16.80 -15.69
N GLY A 55 -14.73 -18.03 -15.27
CA GLY A 55 -14.05 -19.22 -15.78
C GLY A 55 -12.55 -19.25 -15.48
N GLY A 56 -12.17 -18.75 -14.30
CA GLY A 56 -10.79 -18.72 -13.82
C GLY A 56 -9.93 -17.58 -14.36
N ARG A 57 -10.50 -16.66 -15.15
CA ARG A 57 -9.77 -15.48 -15.65
C ARG A 57 -9.89 -14.31 -14.68
N TYR A 58 -8.77 -13.67 -14.37
CA TYR A 58 -8.77 -12.40 -13.66
C TYR A 58 -9.20 -11.26 -14.60
N PRO A 59 -9.66 -10.11 -14.09
CA PRO A 59 -10.19 -9.03 -14.91
C PRO A 59 -9.13 -8.41 -15.82
N GLY A 60 -9.59 -7.70 -16.86
CA GLY A 60 -8.71 -6.94 -17.75
C GLY A 60 -8.23 -5.63 -17.12
N ARG A 61 -8.97 -5.12 -16.13
CA ARG A 61 -8.70 -3.86 -15.43
C ARG A 61 -9.00 -4.00 -13.93
N LEU A 62 -8.33 -3.19 -13.11
CA LEU A 62 -8.68 -3.10 -11.68
C LEU A 62 -10.12 -2.59 -11.51
N ALA A 63 -10.51 -1.66 -12.37
CA ALA A 63 -11.82 -1.05 -12.36
C ALA A 63 -12.98 -2.02 -12.61
N ASP A 64 -12.74 -3.16 -13.26
CA ASP A 64 -13.77 -4.17 -13.53
C ASP A 64 -14.26 -4.87 -12.24
N LEU A 65 -13.53 -4.70 -11.13
CA LEU A 65 -13.94 -5.20 -9.81
C LEU A 65 -14.94 -4.27 -9.11
N TRP A 66 -15.03 -3.00 -9.52
CA TRP A 66 -15.94 -2.02 -8.94
C TRP A 66 -17.26 -1.95 -9.73
N PRO A 67 -18.42 -1.83 -9.08
CA PRO A 67 -18.67 -1.86 -7.64
C PRO A 67 -19.00 -3.27 -7.09
N GLN A 68 -19.02 -4.29 -7.95
CA GLN A 68 -19.58 -5.60 -7.61
C GLN A 68 -18.72 -6.41 -6.63
N TYR A 69 -17.40 -6.33 -6.75
CA TYR A 69 -16.43 -7.14 -5.98
C TYR A 69 -15.62 -6.30 -4.99
N ILE A 70 -15.48 -5.00 -5.25
CA ILE A 70 -14.93 -4.01 -4.32
C ILE A 70 -16.08 -3.11 -3.90
N VAL A 71 -16.37 -3.06 -2.60
CA VAL A 71 -17.48 -2.25 -2.05
C VAL A 71 -17.00 -0.97 -1.39
N ASN A 72 -15.74 -0.91 -0.98
CA ASN A 72 -15.14 0.25 -0.33
C ASN A 72 -13.90 0.71 -1.09
N LEU A 73 -14.00 1.84 -1.78
CA LEU A 73 -12.88 2.42 -2.52
C LEU A 73 -11.73 2.87 -1.60
N GLU A 74 -11.97 3.06 -0.30
CA GLU A 74 -10.91 3.34 0.65
C GLU A 74 -9.89 2.20 0.79
N ASP A 75 -10.28 0.96 0.48
CA ASP A 75 -9.38 -0.20 0.48
C ASP A 75 -8.36 -0.10 -0.66
N LEU A 76 -8.65 0.69 -1.70
CA LEU A 76 -7.72 1.00 -2.80
C LEU A 76 -6.78 2.16 -2.48
N VAL A 77 -6.84 2.74 -1.27
CA VAL A 77 -5.98 3.85 -0.86
C VAL A 77 -4.97 3.41 0.19
N CYS A 78 -3.69 3.70 -0.06
CA CYS A 78 -2.64 3.56 0.93
C CYS A 78 -2.91 4.50 2.13
N PRO A 79 -2.84 4.02 3.38
CA PRO A 79 -3.07 4.85 4.55
C PRO A 79 -2.12 6.05 4.67
N GLU A 80 -0.89 5.97 4.15
CA GLU A 80 0.03 7.11 4.13
C GLU A 80 -0.46 8.19 3.16
N VAL A 81 -0.90 7.80 1.95
CA VAL A 81 -1.52 8.72 0.99
C VAL A 81 -2.77 9.36 1.58
N ARG A 82 -3.65 8.57 2.21
CA ARG A 82 -4.85 9.09 2.89
C ARG A 82 -4.48 10.09 3.98
N ALA A 83 -3.48 9.79 4.79
CA ALA A 83 -3.01 10.69 5.85
C ALA A 83 -2.38 11.97 5.28
N ALA A 84 -1.63 11.86 4.17
CA ALA A 84 -1.06 13.01 3.47
C ALA A 84 -2.15 13.92 2.90
N CYS A 85 -3.18 13.38 2.27
CA CYS A 85 -4.34 14.15 1.79
C CYS A 85 -5.03 14.90 2.93
N LEU A 86 -5.29 14.22 4.06
CA LEU A 86 -5.92 14.84 5.22
C LEU A 86 -5.08 15.99 5.79
N ARG A 87 -3.76 15.81 5.89
CA ARG A 87 -2.84 16.85 6.36
C ARG A 87 -2.75 18.04 5.39
N GLY A 88 -2.72 17.78 4.08
CA GLY A 88 -2.52 18.81 3.06
C GLY A 88 -3.78 19.57 2.67
N HIS A 89 -4.94 18.91 2.71
CA HIS A 89 -6.20 19.44 2.15
C HIS A 89 -7.36 19.46 3.15
N GLY A 90 -7.18 18.91 4.36
CA GLY A 90 -8.25 18.84 5.37
C GLY A 90 -9.36 17.85 5.05
N VAL A 91 -9.22 17.08 3.96
CA VAL A 91 -10.17 16.06 3.52
C VAL A 91 -9.47 14.73 3.27
N PRO A 92 -10.14 13.58 3.50
CA PRO A 92 -9.63 12.27 3.09
C PRO A 92 -9.39 12.18 1.57
N HIS A 93 -8.71 11.11 1.15
CA HIS A 93 -8.43 10.86 -0.26
C HIS A 93 -9.71 10.88 -1.11
N PRO A 94 -9.79 11.69 -2.18
CA PRO A 94 -11.06 12.01 -2.84
C PRO A 94 -11.39 10.99 -3.92
N PHE A 95 -11.88 9.80 -3.53
CA PHE A 95 -12.64 9.00 -4.49
C PHE A 95 -14.00 9.66 -4.71
N PRO A 96 -14.40 9.97 -5.96
CA PRO A 96 -15.79 10.32 -6.24
C PRO A 96 -16.68 9.12 -5.92
N GLU A 97 -17.96 9.36 -5.62
CA GLU A 97 -18.92 8.29 -5.26
C GLU A 97 -19.05 7.22 -6.36
N ASN A 98 -18.97 7.65 -7.62
CA ASN A 98 -19.04 6.78 -8.80
C ASN A 98 -17.90 7.12 -9.78
N PRO A 99 -16.67 6.65 -9.53
CA PRO A 99 -15.56 6.88 -10.45
C PRO A 99 -15.78 6.12 -11.76
N ASP A 100 -15.42 6.73 -12.89
CA ASP A 100 -15.16 5.96 -14.11
C ASP A 100 -13.89 5.10 -13.94
N ALA A 101 -13.69 4.15 -14.87
CA ALA A 101 -12.61 3.19 -14.77
C ALA A 101 -11.22 3.84 -14.73
N ASP A 102 -11.01 4.88 -15.54
CA ASP A 102 -9.73 5.59 -15.61
C ASP A 102 -9.47 6.39 -14.34
N THR A 103 -10.50 6.97 -13.74
CA THR A 103 -10.43 7.66 -12.46
C THR A 103 -10.13 6.69 -11.33
N LEU A 104 -10.75 5.51 -11.33
CA LEU A 104 -10.48 4.49 -10.32
C LEU A 104 -9.02 4.05 -10.36
N GLU A 105 -8.50 3.70 -11.53
CA GLU A 105 -7.12 3.24 -11.68
C GLU A 105 -6.10 4.34 -11.39
N ARG A 106 -6.39 5.59 -11.79
CA ARG A 106 -5.52 6.74 -11.50
C ARG A 106 -5.45 7.03 -10.00
N LEU A 107 -6.59 7.05 -9.32
CA LEU A 107 -6.70 7.39 -7.90
C LEU A 107 -6.36 6.22 -6.97
N SER A 108 -6.39 4.98 -7.45
CA SER A 108 -5.91 3.83 -6.69
C SER A 108 -4.43 3.99 -6.33
N SER A 109 -4.10 3.70 -5.08
CA SER A 109 -2.73 3.59 -4.58
C SER A 109 -2.02 2.32 -5.07
N TYR A 110 -2.78 1.38 -5.64
CA TYR A 110 -2.27 0.11 -6.18
C TYR A 110 -2.42 0.07 -7.70
N ALA A 111 -1.43 -0.53 -8.36
CA ALA A 111 -1.47 -0.91 -9.75
C ALA A 111 -1.74 -2.41 -9.88
N TYR A 112 -2.54 -2.78 -10.85
CA TYR A 112 -2.92 -4.16 -11.15
C TYR A 112 -2.23 -4.62 -12.44
N VAL A 113 -1.84 -5.89 -12.48
CA VAL A 113 -1.21 -6.52 -13.65
C VAL A 113 -2.26 -7.42 -14.31
N PRO A 114 -2.79 -7.07 -15.50
CA PRO A 114 -3.83 -7.85 -16.16
C PRO A 114 -3.27 -9.03 -16.95
N GLY A 115 -4.16 -9.91 -17.41
CA GLY A 115 -3.82 -11.01 -18.32
C GLY A 115 -3.54 -12.34 -17.61
N HIS A 116 -3.81 -12.42 -16.31
CA HIS A 116 -3.57 -13.61 -15.52
C HIS A 116 -4.79 -14.52 -15.38
N THR A 117 -4.54 -15.78 -15.06
CA THR A 117 -5.56 -16.77 -14.70
C THR A 117 -5.22 -17.45 -13.37
N VAL A 118 -6.20 -18.10 -12.74
CA VAL A 118 -5.97 -18.89 -11.51
C VAL A 118 -5.00 -20.06 -11.68
N SER A 119 -4.61 -20.39 -12.93
CA SER A 119 -3.67 -21.46 -13.26
C SER A 119 -2.24 -20.99 -13.48
N ASP A 120 -2.00 -19.68 -13.46
CA ASP A 120 -0.65 -19.11 -13.57
C ASP A 120 0.18 -19.45 -12.31
N PRO A 121 1.52 -19.33 -12.35
CA PRO A 121 2.37 -19.65 -11.21
C PRO A 121 1.96 -18.89 -9.94
N PRO A 122 1.93 -19.55 -8.77
CA PRO A 122 1.42 -18.95 -7.52
C PRO A 122 2.23 -17.75 -7.02
N ASP A 123 3.51 -17.67 -7.41
CA ASP A 123 4.44 -16.59 -7.09
C ASP A 123 4.43 -15.44 -8.11
N THR A 124 3.47 -15.43 -9.04
CA THR A 124 3.25 -14.31 -9.96
C THR A 124 2.73 -13.09 -9.21
N VAL A 125 3.36 -11.92 -9.37
CA VAL A 125 2.83 -10.65 -8.84
C VAL A 125 1.70 -10.15 -9.72
N ILE A 126 0.52 -9.98 -9.12
CA ILE A 126 -0.70 -9.55 -9.83
C ILE A 126 -1.20 -8.16 -9.41
N ALA A 127 -0.70 -7.61 -8.30
CA ALA A 127 -0.89 -6.21 -7.94
C ALA A 127 0.25 -5.71 -7.07
N TYR A 128 0.49 -4.40 -7.06
CA TYR A 128 1.51 -3.78 -6.21
C TYR A 128 1.16 -2.33 -5.89
N GLU A 129 1.74 -1.81 -4.82
CA GLU A 129 1.63 -0.41 -4.42
C GLU A 129 2.50 0.50 -5.29
N LYS A 130 1.97 1.65 -5.69
CA LYS A 130 2.69 2.65 -6.51
C LYS A 130 3.79 3.36 -5.69
N GLU A 131 4.85 3.79 -6.38
CA GLU A 131 6.17 4.10 -5.82
C GLU A 131 6.23 5.25 -4.79
N ASP A 132 5.32 6.23 -4.87
CA ASP A 132 5.39 7.43 -4.02
C ASP A 132 4.59 7.34 -2.72
N ASN A 133 3.94 6.21 -2.44
CA ASN A 133 3.02 6.12 -1.30
C ASN A 133 3.71 6.19 0.07
N HIS A 134 4.96 5.70 0.17
CA HIS A 134 5.72 5.69 1.43
C HIS A 134 7.06 6.43 1.33
N GLY A 135 7.15 7.44 0.47
CA GLY A 135 8.34 8.29 0.36
C GLY A 135 9.64 7.51 0.10
N GLY A 136 9.57 6.45 -0.72
CA GLY A 136 10.72 5.61 -1.08
C GLY A 136 11.13 4.56 -0.05
N GLN A 137 10.33 4.29 0.99
CA GLN A 137 10.65 3.28 2.02
C GLN A 137 10.38 1.83 1.63
N GLY A 138 9.65 1.59 0.54
CA GLY A 138 9.20 0.27 0.16
C GLY A 138 7.79 0.32 -0.45
N ARG A 139 7.29 -0.85 -0.85
CA ARG A 139 5.99 -1.01 -1.49
C ARG A 139 5.40 -2.37 -1.14
N SER A 140 4.09 -2.44 -1.03
CA SER A 140 3.39 -3.72 -0.88
C SER A 140 3.20 -4.43 -2.23
N LEU A 141 3.33 -5.75 -2.25
CA LEU A 141 3.08 -6.63 -3.39
C LEU A 141 1.96 -7.63 -3.05
N LEU A 142 1.22 -8.05 -4.08
CA LEU A 142 0.26 -9.15 -4.05
C LEU A 142 0.69 -10.23 -5.04
N TYR A 143 0.87 -11.44 -4.52
CA TYR A 143 1.10 -12.65 -5.29
C TYR A 143 -0.23 -13.33 -5.64
N LEU A 144 -0.22 -14.12 -6.71
CA LEU A 144 -1.40 -14.79 -7.24
C LEU A 144 -2.05 -15.75 -6.24
N ASP A 145 -1.26 -16.41 -5.41
CA ASP A 145 -1.74 -17.26 -4.31
C ASP A 145 -2.35 -16.49 -3.12
N GLY A 146 -2.48 -15.17 -3.23
CA GLY A 146 -3.05 -14.29 -2.22
C GLY A 146 -2.09 -13.89 -1.10
N ARG A 147 -0.81 -14.31 -1.16
CA ARG A 147 0.20 -13.76 -0.26
C ARG A 147 0.43 -12.29 -0.58
N GLY A 148 0.50 -11.47 0.46
CA GLY A 148 0.96 -10.10 0.36
C GLY A 148 2.30 -9.94 1.07
N ALA A 149 3.19 -9.12 0.52
CA ALA A 149 4.52 -8.85 1.09
C ALA A 149 4.85 -7.36 1.03
N TRP A 150 5.71 -6.91 1.95
CA TRP A 150 6.36 -5.61 1.86
C TRP A 150 7.77 -5.79 1.32
N GLU A 151 8.10 -5.11 0.24
CA GLU A 151 9.46 -5.10 -0.30
C GLU A 151 10.14 -3.76 0.03
N PRO A 152 11.37 -3.77 0.59
CA PRO A 152 12.13 -2.55 0.82
C PRO A 152 12.85 -2.09 -0.48
N PRO A 153 13.26 -0.82 -0.60
CA PRO A 153 13.79 -0.23 -1.83
C PRO A 153 15.09 -0.85 -2.33
N GLN A 154 15.84 -1.49 -1.43
CA GLN A 154 17.07 -2.21 -1.76
C GLN A 154 16.80 -3.38 -2.70
N ASN A 155 15.63 -4.01 -2.58
CA ASN A 155 15.23 -5.12 -3.44
C ASN A 155 14.87 -4.67 -4.86
N TRP A 156 14.93 -3.36 -5.14
CA TRP A 156 14.59 -2.79 -6.46
C TRP A 156 15.75 -2.07 -7.13
N ARG A 157 16.63 -1.39 -6.35
CA ARG A 157 17.78 -0.69 -6.93
C ARG A 157 18.83 -1.64 -7.54
N ASN A 158 18.96 -2.86 -7.00
CA ASN A 158 19.84 -3.94 -7.48
C ASN A 158 19.38 -5.34 -6.98
N GLY A 159 18.12 -5.50 -6.53
CA GLY A 159 17.65 -6.75 -5.94
C GLY A 159 17.46 -7.86 -6.97
N PRO A 160 17.37 -9.14 -6.54
CA PRO A 160 17.11 -10.24 -7.47
C PRO A 160 15.85 -9.92 -8.27
N PRO A 161 15.86 -10.12 -9.60
CA PRO A 161 14.75 -9.74 -10.44
C PRO A 161 13.52 -10.49 -9.92
N ASN A 162 12.55 -9.77 -9.37
CA ASN A 162 11.21 -10.32 -9.37
C ASN A 162 10.78 -10.32 -10.84
N THR A 163 11.13 -11.40 -11.54
CA THR A 163 10.91 -11.59 -12.98
C THR A 163 9.42 -11.61 -13.35
N THR A 164 8.53 -11.60 -12.36
CA THR A 164 7.08 -11.55 -12.55
C THR A 164 6.55 -10.11 -12.58
N LEU A 165 7.38 -9.10 -12.27
CA LEU A 165 6.99 -7.71 -12.44
C LEU A 165 6.88 -7.37 -13.93
N PRO A 166 5.84 -6.59 -14.34
CA PRO A 166 5.64 -6.23 -15.73
C PRO A 166 6.79 -5.38 -16.29
N PRO A 167 7.14 -5.50 -17.59
CA PRO A 167 8.19 -4.71 -18.23
C PRO A 167 7.92 -3.19 -18.15
N GLY A 168 8.94 -2.40 -17.85
CA GLY A 168 8.83 -0.94 -17.70
C GLY A 168 8.71 -0.46 -16.26
N PHE A 169 8.98 -1.35 -15.30
CA PHE A 169 9.13 -1.09 -13.87
C PHE A 169 10.54 -1.47 -13.39
#